data_AF-A0A087SC77-F1
#
_entry.id   AF-A0A087SC77-F1
#
_cell.length_a   1.000
_cell.length_b   1.000
_cell.length_c   1.000
_cell.angle_alpha   90.00
_cell.angle_beta   90.00
_cell.angle_gamma   90.00
#
_symmetry.space_group_name_H-M   'P 1'
#
loop_
_entity.id
_entity.type
_entity.pdbx_description
1 polymer ?
#
loop_
_entity_poly.entity_id
_entity_poly.type
_entity_poly.pdbx_seq_one_letter_code
_entity_poly.pdbx_strand_id
1 'polypeptide(L)'
;MGVQPSEDALGRLLDKNRKLYGQVEAQRGIIDRLESRIFKLQEDEEVQQETLLHVNRAWDELNASIDFLRYRAGAAPEPSADNHAAAQLPSTDTLLLACSPFLARLASTCLNSDALDSAELEEGEPEELEVALCARSAATSAAAAGLLDAIEALRAGGVPGKRAEPDAAAEPASISEQIAATRPFDPAVEPQALLTLVKAENRRLRSVALASAARVKKLQTSLADREAEFHVAQRRIAQLKARSQGEEPPSAGSSSKEATPEPPVAAADSQALTELQGKVAELEREVEQGRADLRQAQRDARALRDSLQLERDAAERARYFDSQRLARLDAEFKGLEDAMHHAHAERDHVLRCLHDAEFQLDGAASVHRRLASAEAQIAALDARLASASAARAEAELALAAERGRVAGQPTVAHLQELLGTYKRDVASHRARIVQQKQRLDELQAAKDAADAGLARLEAAHAAEMEAVRKQHGDQERAWKEREQDLTLFMQLRQLAACERQVAALREETEAYLAELESMVNCSVCHQRQKDVIITKCYHMFCAQCIKRNLESRHRKCPGCGTAFGQGDVAHFFFT
;
A
#
# COMPACT_ATOMS: atom_id res chain seq x y z
N MET A 1 -58.76 -19.39 68.01
CA MET A 1 -57.68 -19.22 68.99
C MET A 1 -56.51 -18.49 68.33
N GLY A 2 -56.61 -17.17 68.17
CA GLY A 2 -55.46 -16.36 67.76
C GLY A 2 -54.76 -15.91 69.02
N VAL A 3 -53.65 -16.57 69.38
CA VAL A 3 -52.79 -16.13 70.48
C VAL A 3 -52.24 -14.77 70.09
N GLN A 4 -52.78 -13.69 70.67
CA GLN A 4 -52.21 -12.36 70.51
C GLN A 4 -50.78 -12.41 71.08
N PRO A 5 -49.76 -11.94 70.34
CA PRO A 5 -48.40 -11.90 70.86
C PRO A 5 -48.40 -11.00 72.10
N SER A 6 -47.74 -11.42 73.19
CA SER A 6 -47.61 -10.56 74.38
C SER A 6 -46.93 -9.24 74.00
N GLU A 7 -47.25 -8.13 74.68
CA GLU A 7 -46.61 -6.82 74.45
C GLU A 7 -45.07 -6.93 74.49
N ASP A 8 -44.53 -7.81 75.33
CA ASP A 8 -43.09 -8.13 75.37
C ASP A 8 -42.57 -8.75 74.06
N ALA A 9 -43.37 -9.56 73.37
CA ALA A 9 -43.01 -10.12 72.07
C ALA A 9 -42.99 -9.05 70.97
N LEU A 10 -43.93 -8.08 71.02
CA LEU A 10 -43.96 -6.95 70.10
C LEU A 10 -42.77 -5.99 70.32
N GLY A 11 -42.46 -5.68 71.57
CA GLY A 11 -41.28 -4.86 71.93
C GLY A 11 -39.97 -5.50 71.47
N ARG A 12 -39.79 -6.81 71.72
CA ARG A 12 -38.64 -7.58 71.21
C ARG A 12 -38.55 -7.56 69.69
N LEU A 13 -39.68 -7.61 68.98
CA LEU A 13 -39.71 -7.53 67.52
C LEU A 13 -39.31 -6.14 67.00
N LEU A 14 -39.78 -5.07 67.63
CA LEU A 14 -39.43 -3.69 67.25
C LEU A 14 -37.94 -3.40 67.47
N ASP A 15 -37.37 -3.83 68.60
CA ASP A 15 -35.93 -3.70 68.85
C ASP A 15 -35.10 -4.51 67.84
N LYS A 16 -35.56 -5.73 67.52
CA LYS A 16 -34.91 -6.57 66.50
C LYS A 16 -35.02 -5.92 65.10
N ASN A 17 -36.14 -5.28 64.79
CA ASN A 17 -36.35 -4.56 63.53
C ASN A 17 -35.44 -3.31 63.45
N ARG A 18 -35.33 -2.54 64.52
CA ARG A 18 -34.39 -1.40 64.62
C ARG A 18 -32.94 -1.84 64.44
N LYS A 19 -32.56 -2.99 65.02
CA LYS A 19 -31.22 -3.57 64.88
C LYS A 19 -30.95 -4.04 63.45
N LEU A 20 -31.94 -4.67 62.80
CA LEU A 20 -31.86 -5.08 61.39
C LEU A 20 -31.77 -3.86 60.47
N TYR A 21 -32.54 -2.79 60.71
CA TYR A 21 -32.42 -1.53 59.97
C TYR A 21 -31.02 -0.93 60.08
N GLY A 22 -30.45 -0.88 61.29
CA GLY A 22 -29.07 -0.42 61.49
C GLY A 22 -28.04 -1.30 60.77
N GLN A 23 -28.26 -2.61 60.69
CA GLN A 23 -27.41 -3.52 59.92
C GLN A 23 -27.54 -3.29 58.40
N VAL A 24 -28.74 -3.03 57.89
CA VAL A 24 -28.99 -2.73 56.47
C VAL A 24 -28.35 -1.38 56.08
N GLU A 25 -28.49 -0.35 56.90
CA GLU A 25 -27.82 0.95 56.71
C GLU A 25 -26.29 0.81 56.70
N ALA A 26 -25.74 0.02 57.64
CA ALA A 26 -24.30 -0.26 57.68
C ALA A 26 -23.81 -1.03 56.45
N GLN A 27 -24.58 -2.02 55.97
CA GLN A 27 -24.27 -2.74 54.73
C GLN A 27 -24.38 -1.84 53.50
N ARG A 28 -25.37 -0.95 53.45
CA ARG A 28 -25.52 0.03 52.37
C ARG A 28 -24.33 0.98 52.29
N GLY A 29 -23.86 1.49 53.43
CA GLY A 29 -22.64 2.30 53.46
C GLY A 29 -21.36 1.55 53.07
N ILE A 30 -21.31 0.21 53.22
CA ILE A 30 -20.21 -0.62 52.69
C ILE A 30 -20.35 -0.75 51.17
N ILE A 31 -21.57 -0.99 50.67
CA ILE A 31 -21.85 -1.08 49.23
C ILE A 31 -21.48 0.22 48.53
N ASP A 32 -21.91 1.39 49.01
CA ASP A 32 -21.60 2.68 48.40
C ASP A 32 -20.08 2.94 48.31
N ARG A 33 -19.31 2.50 49.32
CA ARG A 33 -17.84 2.59 49.33
C ARG A 33 -17.19 1.65 48.31
N LEU A 34 -17.72 0.43 48.18
CA LEU A 34 -17.24 -0.55 47.21
C LEU A 34 -17.59 -0.09 45.78
N GLU A 35 -18.80 0.39 45.54
CA GLU A 35 -19.22 0.99 44.26
C GLU A 35 -18.33 2.18 43.88
N SER A 36 -18.04 3.08 44.83
CA SER A 36 -17.11 4.19 44.60
C SER A 36 -15.69 3.73 44.27
N ARG A 37 -15.23 2.64 44.87
CA ARG A 37 -13.90 2.07 44.59
C ARG A 37 -13.87 1.34 43.24
N ILE A 38 -14.93 0.63 42.89
CA ILE A 38 -15.10 0.01 41.57
C ILE A 38 -15.10 1.08 40.48
N PHE A 39 -15.84 2.17 40.67
CA PHE A 39 -15.87 3.28 39.70
C PHE A 39 -14.47 3.88 39.48
N LYS A 40 -13.71 4.12 40.55
CA LYS A 40 -12.33 4.61 40.44
C LYS A 40 -11.42 3.61 39.74
N LEU A 41 -11.51 2.33 40.08
CA LEU A 41 -10.72 1.29 39.42
C LEU A 41 -11.06 1.17 37.93
N GLN A 42 -12.33 1.34 37.55
CA GLN A 42 -12.76 1.38 36.15
C GLN A 42 -12.20 2.60 35.41
N GLU A 43 -12.21 3.78 36.04
CA GLU A 43 -11.62 5.00 35.46
C GLU A 43 -10.09 4.86 35.29
N ASP A 44 -9.40 4.33 36.31
CA ASP A 44 -7.97 4.03 36.24
C ASP A 44 -7.66 2.96 35.16
N GLU A 45 -8.50 1.93 35.04
CA GLU A 45 -8.37 0.89 34.02
C GLU A 45 -8.55 1.47 32.60
N GLU A 46 -9.56 2.32 32.39
CA GLU A 46 -9.76 3.01 31.09
C GLU A 46 -8.54 3.85 30.69
N VAL A 47 -7.96 4.59 31.65
CA VAL A 47 -6.75 5.41 31.42
C VAL A 47 -5.54 4.53 31.12
N GLN A 48 -5.36 3.42 31.84
CA GLN A 48 -4.29 2.46 31.60
C GLN A 48 -4.43 1.78 30.23
N GLN A 49 -5.65 1.40 29.83
CA GLN A 49 -5.95 0.84 28.52
C GLN A 49 -5.65 1.84 27.40
N GLU A 50 -6.05 3.10 27.55
CA GLU A 50 -5.75 4.17 26.58
C GLU A 50 -4.23 4.41 26.46
N THR A 51 -3.52 4.38 27.59
CA THR A 51 -2.06 4.54 27.62
C THR A 51 -1.36 3.38 26.91
N LEU A 52 -1.77 2.14 27.19
CA LEU A 52 -1.22 0.94 26.54
C LEU A 52 -1.47 0.95 25.03
N LEU A 53 -2.62 1.44 24.57
CA LEU A 53 -2.90 1.60 23.14
C LEU A 53 -1.95 2.58 22.47
N HIS A 54 -1.70 3.74 23.08
CA HIS A 54 -0.75 4.73 22.55
C HIS A 54 0.69 4.18 22.53
N VAL A 55 1.11 3.53 23.61
CA VAL A 55 2.44 2.93 23.71
C VAL A 55 2.62 1.84 22.65
N ASN A 56 1.64 0.94 22.48
CA ASN A 56 1.69 -0.12 21.47
C ASN A 56 1.78 0.43 20.06
N ARG A 57 1.01 1.50 19.75
CA ARG A 57 1.07 2.15 18.46
C ARG A 57 2.45 2.75 18.17
N ALA A 58 2.99 3.51 19.10
CA ALA A 58 4.32 4.12 18.94
C ALA A 58 5.40 3.04 18.80
N TRP A 59 5.24 1.92 19.51
CA TRP A 59 6.14 0.76 19.43
C TRP A 59 6.10 0.08 18.06
N ASP A 60 4.91 -0.16 17.51
CA ASP A 60 4.75 -0.74 16.18
C ASP A 60 5.32 0.18 15.08
N GLU A 61 5.12 1.50 15.19
CA GLU A 61 5.69 2.50 14.26
C GLU A 61 7.23 2.50 14.31
N LEU A 62 7.81 2.40 15.52
CA LEU A 62 9.25 2.29 15.71
C LEU A 62 9.81 1.02 15.07
N ASN A 63 9.20 -0.13 15.31
CA ASN A 63 9.63 -1.42 14.76
C ASN A 63 9.56 -1.44 13.23
N ALA A 64 8.46 -0.98 12.65
CA ALA A 64 8.32 -0.89 11.20
C ALA A 64 9.38 0.03 10.57
N SER A 65 9.74 1.12 11.25
CA SER A 65 10.80 2.04 10.80
C SER A 65 12.18 1.39 10.89
N ILE A 66 12.48 0.66 11.97
CA ILE A 66 13.74 -0.07 12.14
C ILE A 66 13.89 -1.13 11.05
N ASP A 67 12.84 -1.92 10.79
CA ASP A 67 12.86 -2.97 9.77
C ASP A 67 13.06 -2.40 8.36
N PHE A 68 12.39 -1.30 8.03
CA PHE A 68 12.58 -0.60 6.76
C PHE A 68 14.00 -0.07 6.59
N LEU A 69 14.57 0.52 7.65
CA LEU A 69 15.95 1.01 7.62
C LEU A 69 16.95 -0.14 7.52
N ARG A 70 16.71 -1.28 8.18
CA ARG A 70 17.56 -2.48 8.08
C ARG A 70 17.57 -3.02 6.65
N TYR A 71 16.39 -3.09 6.05
CA TYR A 71 16.23 -3.46 4.65
C TYR A 71 17.03 -2.54 3.71
N ARG A 72 16.89 -1.22 3.88
CA ARG A 72 17.67 -0.23 3.11
C ARG A 72 19.19 -0.34 3.36
N ALA A 73 19.57 -0.74 4.57
CA ALA A 73 20.96 -0.91 4.97
C ALA A 73 21.60 -2.21 4.45
N GLY A 74 20.88 -3.06 3.71
CA GLY A 74 21.44 -4.26 3.10
C GLY A 74 21.19 -5.56 3.88
N ALA A 75 20.63 -5.49 5.09
CA ALA A 75 20.39 -6.66 5.93
C ALA A 75 19.26 -7.54 5.34
N ALA A 76 19.43 -8.86 5.40
CA ALA A 76 18.36 -9.80 5.04
C ALA A 76 17.18 -9.65 6.03
N PRO A 77 15.93 -9.80 5.57
CA PRO A 77 14.80 -9.87 6.48
C PRO A 77 14.93 -11.14 7.33
N GLU A 78 15.12 -10.97 8.64
CA GLU A 78 14.90 -12.07 9.57
C GLU A 78 13.41 -12.44 9.52
N PRO A 79 13.05 -13.74 9.47
CA PRO A 79 11.66 -14.16 9.43
C PRO A 79 10.96 -13.70 10.72
N SER A 80 10.23 -12.59 10.63
CA SER A 80 9.33 -12.15 11.69
C SER A 80 8.31 -13.28 11.93
N ALA A 81 8.18 -13.70 13.20
CA ALA A 81 7.28 -14.77 13.64
C ALA A 81 5.78 -14.52 13.36
N ASP A 82 5.41 -13.41 12.73
CA ASP A 82 4.02 -12.99 12.47
C ASP A 82 3.42 -13.49 11.13
N ASN A 83 4.16 -14.27 10.33
CA ASN A 83 3.72 -14.67 8.98
C ASN A 83 2.57 -15.71 8.92
N HIS A 84 2.03 -16.19 10.05
CA HIS A 84 0.92 -17.16 10.04
C HIS A 84 -0.46 -16.61 10.48
N ALA A 85 -0.55 -15.39 11.02
CA ALA A 85 -1.82 -14.87 11.56
C ALA A 85 -2.68 -14.07 10.55
N ALA A 86 -2.16 -13.71 9.38
CA ALA A 86 -2.86 -12.84 8.42
C ALA A 86 -3.85 -13.56 7.48
N ALA A 87 -3.97 -14.89 7.57
CA ALA A 87 -4.72 -15.71 6.61
C ALA A 87 -6.18 -16.04 7.00
N GLN A 88 -6.69 -15.56 8.14
CA GLN A 88 -8.07 -15.83 8.55
C GLN A 88 -8.74 -14.54 9.02
N LEU A 89 -9.58 -13.96 8.16
CA LEU A 89 -10.54 -12.94 8.56
C LEU A 89 -11.69 -13.62 9.32
N PRO A 90 -11.97 -13.26 10.59
CA PRO A 90 -13.16 -13.74 11.27
C PRO A 90 -14.20 -12.62 11.40
N SER A 91 -15.45 -13.07 11.62
CA SER A 91 -16.71 -12.32 11.60
C SER A 91 -16.78 -11.13 12.57
N THR A 92 -17.84 -10.33 12.41
CA THR A 92 -18.14 -9.07 13.11
C THR A 92 -17.97 -9.07 14.64
N ASP A 93 -18.01 -10.22 15.31
CA ASP A 93 -17.76 -10.32 16.76
C ASP A 93 -16.26 -10.21 17.12
N THR A 94 -15.35 -10.46 16.18
CA THR A 94 -13.89 -10.31 16.35
C THR A 94 -13.44 -8.85 16.28
N LEU A 95 -14.26 -7.95 15.72
CA LEU A 95 -13.94 -6.52 15.67
C LEU A 95 -14.08 -5.83 17.03
N LEU A 96 -14.88 -6.41 17.95
CA LEU A 96 -14.99 -5.94 19.33
C LEU A 96 -13.79 -6.40 20.18
N LEU A 97 -13.27 -7.61 19.93
CA LEU A 97 -11.99 -8.06 20.52
C LEU A 97 -10.77 -7.37 19.90
N ALA A 98 -10.87 -6.86 18.67
CA ALA A 98 -9.80 -6.16 17.95
C ALA A 98 -9.47 -4.76 18.52
N CYS A 99 -10.23 -4.28 19.52
CA CYS A 99 -9.87 -3.07 20.26
C CYS A 99 -8.62 -3.26 21.14
N SER A 100 -8.13 -4.48 21.35
CA SER A 100 -6.81 -4.73 21.94
C SER A 100 -6.16 -6.01 21.37
N PRO A 101 -5.32 -5.88 20.32
CA PRO A 101 -4.52 -6.98 19.79
C PRO A 101 -3.52 -7.58 20.80
N PHE A 102 -3.28 -6.88 21.91
CA PHE A 102 -2.39 -7.33 22.98
C PHE A 102 -3.12 -8.25 23.96
N LEU A 103 -4.32 -7.87 24.42
CA LEU A 103 -5.15 -8.72 25.30
C LEU A 103 -5.61 -9.99 24.59
N ALA A 104 -5.89 -9.92 23.29
CA ALA A 104 -6.22 -11.10 22.50
C ALA A 104 -5.05 -12.08 22.37
N ARG A 105 -3.80 -11.58 22.31
CA ARG A 105 -2.59 -12.43 22.30
C ARG A 105 -2.29 -13.01 23.68
N LEU A 106 -2.48 -12.23 24.74
CA LEU A 106 -2.34 -12.66 26.12
C LEU A 106 -3.34 -13.77 26.48
N ALA A 107 -4.60 -13.63 26.07
CA ALA A 107 -5.63 -14.64 26.27
C ALA A 107 -5.40 -15.90 25.41
N SER A 108 -4.84 -15.74 24.20
CA SER A 108 -4.50 -16.86 23.31
C SER A 108 -3.36 -17.73 23.87
N THR A 109 -2.44 -17.17 24.66
CA THR A 109 -1.40 -17.94 25.36
C THR A 109 -1.94 -18.71 26.56
N CYS A 110 -3.06 -18.28 27.15
CA CYS A 110 -3.70 -18.93 28.30
C CYS A 110 -4.73 -20.03 27.95
N LEU A 111 -5.03 -20.23 26.66
CA LEU A 111 -5.96 -21.29 26.23
C LEU A 111 -5.33 -22.70 26.18
N ASN A 112 -4.04 -22.83 26.49
CA ASN A 112 -3.44 -24.13 26.82
C ASN A 112 -3.68 -24.43 28.31
N SER A 113 -4.93 -24.71 28.65
CA SER A 113 -5.36 -25.00 30.03
C SER A 113 -5.31 -26.50 30.31
N ASP A 114 -4.29 -26.92 31.05
CA ASP A 114 -4.32 -28.13 31.90
C ASP A 114 -4.10 -27.75 33.39
N ALA A 115 -4.21 -26.46 33.74
CA ALA A 115 -3.90 -25.95 35.08
C ALA A 115 -5.01 -25.06 35.66
N LEU A 116 -6.27 -25.49 35.54
CA LEU A 116 -7.40 -24.85 36.23
C LEU A 116 -8.06 -25.86 37.16
N ASP A 117 -7.36 -26.20 38.24
CA ASP A 117 -8.01 -26.63 39.46
C ASP A 117 -7.14 -26.16 40.62
N SER A 118 -7.67 -25.21 41.40
CA SER A 118 -7.09 -24.65 42.63
C SER A 118 -6.20 -23.40 42.45
N ALA A 119 -6.82 -22.25 42.23
CA ALA A 119 -6.27 -20.99 42.70
C ALA A 119 -7.41 -20.09 43.17
N GLU A 120 -7.46 -19.88 44.48
CA GLU A 120 -8.18 -18.79 45.11
C GLU A 120 -7.75 -17.47 44.44
N LEU A 121 -8.69 -16.54 44.31
CA LEU A 121 -8.49 -15.21 43.75
C LEU A 121 -7.53 -14.39 44.65
N GLU A 122 -6.24 -14.71 44.62
CA GLU A 122 -5.17 -13.79 44.99
C GLU A 122 -5.00 -12.78 43.84
N GLU A 123 -4.68 -11.54 44.20
CA GLU A 123 -4.38 -10.44 43.26
C GLU A 123 -3.22 -10.87 42.34
N GLY A 124 -3.55 -11.45 41.19
CA GLY A 124 -2.61 -12.01 40.22
C GLY A 124 -1.68 -10.95 39.65
N GLU A 125 -0.38 -11.25 39.74
CA GLU A 125 0.74 -10.32 39.76
C GLU A 125 1.05 -9.59 38.43
N PRO A 126 1.56 -8.33 38.50
CA PRO A 126 2.04 -7.56 37.35
C PRO A 126 3.28 -8.15 36.63
N GLU A 127 3.84 -9.27 37.13
CA GLU A 127 5.07 -9.87 36.60
C GLU A 127 4.93 -10.35 35.15
N GLU A 128 3.78 -10.91 34.74
CA GLU A 128 3.62 -11.43 33.36
C GLU A 128 3.58 -10.32 32.30
N LEU A 129 2.91 -9.20 32.60
CA LEU A 129 2.85 -8.02 31.74
C LEU A 129 4.23 -7.37 31.61
N GLU A 130 4.93 -7.21 32.72
CA GLU A 130 6.28 -6.66 32.75
C GLU A 130 7.28 -7.55 32.00
N VAL A 131 7.17 -8.88 32.13
CA VAL A 131 7.98 -9.84 31.38
C VAL A 131 7.72 -9.74 29.87
N ALA A 132 6.45 -9.65 29.45
CA ALA A 132 6.10 -9.50 28.04
C ALA A 132 6.61 -8.16 27.45
N LEU A 133 6.51 -7.06 28.21
CA LEU A 133 7.04 -5.76 27.81
C LEU A 133 8.57 -5.76 27.74
N CYS A 134 9.24 -6.40 28.70
CA CYS A 134 10.70 -6.58 28.69
C CYS A 134 11.17 -7.40 27.48
N ALA A 135 10.47 -8.50 27.16
CA ALA A 135 10.79 -9.32 25.99
C ALA A 135 10.62 -8.55 24.68
N ARG A 136 9.54 -7.77 24.56
CA ARG A 136 9.30 -6.90 23.39
C ARG A 136 10.36 -5.81 23.25
N SER A 137 10.77 -5.23 24.37
CA SER A 137 11.85 -4.24 24.43
C SER A 137 13.20 -4.81 24.03
N ALA A 138 13.54 -6.01 24.51
CA ALA A 138 14.75 -6.71 24.14
C ALA A 138 14.79 -7.03 22.63
N ALA A 139 13.68 -7.52 22.06
CA ALA A 139 13.57 -7.80 20.62
C ALA A 139 13.75 -6.53 19.76
N THR A 140 13.13 -5.43 20.16
CA THR A 140 13.24 -4.13 19.47
C THR A 140 14.66 -3.57 19.56
N SER A 141 15.29 -3.69 20.73
CA SER A 141 16.67 -3.26 20.95
C SER A 141 17.65 -4.09 20.13
N ALA A 142 17.44 -5.40 20.00
CA ALA A 142 18.22 -6.27 19.13
C ALA A 142 18.03 -5.92 17.64
N ALA A 143 16.81 -5.57 17.24
CA ALA A 143 16.53 -5.08 15.89
C ALA A 143 17.25 -3.76 15.61
N ALA A 144 17.24 -2.80 16.55
CA ALA A 144 17.97 -1.54 16.43
C ALA A 144 19.50 -1.74 16.43
N ALA A 145 20.04 -2.66 17.24
CA ALA A 145 21.46 -2.98 17.26
C ALA A 145 21.93 -3.52 15.89
N GLY A 146 21.21 -4.49 15.32
CA GLY A 146 21.55 -4.99 13.99
C GLY A 146 21.36 -3.96 12.85
N LEU A 147 20.53 -2.92 13.05
CA LEU A 147 20.49 -1.77 12.15
C LEU A 147 21.78 -0.95 12.23
N LEU A 148 22.24 -0.66 13.45
CA LEU A 148 23.49 0.07 13.66
C LEU A 148 24.67 -0.70 13.08
N ASP A 149 24.73 -2.02 13.30
CA ASP A 149 25.76 -2.89 12.70
C ASP A 149 25.72 -2.85 11.17
N ALA A 150 24.53 -2.87 10.56
CA ALA A 150 24.37 -2.77 9.11
C ALA A 150 24.81 -1.38 8.57
N ILE A 151 24.52 -0.30 9.30
CA ILE A 151 24.98 1.05 8.97
C ILE A 151 26.50 1.16 9.11
N GLU A 152 27.09 0.57 10.15
CA GLU A 152 28.53 0.54 10.36
C GLU A 152 29.25 -0.29 9.29
N ALA A 153 28.69 -1.43 8.89
CA ALA A 153 29.19 -2.23 7.78
C ALA A 153 29.15 -1.47 6.45
N LEU A 154 28.07 -0.71 6.19
CA LEU A 154 28.00 0.19 5.02
C LEU A 154 29.04 1.31 5.07
N ARG A 155 29.30 1.88 6.25
CA ARG A 155 30.35 2.89 6.44
C ARG A 155 31.76 2.31 6.27
N ALA A 156 31.98 1.06 6.68
CA ALA A 156 33.25 0.35 6.52
C ALA A 156 33.50 -0.15 5.08
N GLY A 157 32.44 -0.36 4.29
CA GLY A 157 32.51 -0.67 2.85
C GLY A 157 32.85 0.52 1.95
N GLY A 158 32.88 1.74 2.49
CA GLY A 158 33.46 2.92 1.85
C GLY A 158 34.93 3.09 2.25
N VAL A 159 35.82 3.23 1.28
CA VAL A 159 37.29 3.36 1.39
C VAL A 159 37.77 4.02 2.72
N PRO A 160 38.74 3.43 3.45
CA PRO A 160 39.20 3.99 4.70
C PRO A 160 40.06 5.23 4.47
N GLY A 161 39.64 6.36 5.04
CA GLY A 161 40.50 7.52 5.28
C GLY A 161 40.26 8.72 4.36
N LYS A 162 39.28 9.55 4.72
CA LYS A 162 39.41 11.02 4.79
C LYS A 162 38.17 11.58 5.48
N ARG A 163 38.35 12.10 6.69
CA ARG A 163 37.48 13.18 7.20
C ARG A 163 37.73 14.36 6.26
N ALA A 164 36.90 14.54 5.25
CA ALA A 164 36.84 15.79 4.52
C ALA A 164 36.00 16.75 5.37
N GLU A 165 36.63 17.83 5.82
CA GLU A 165 35.91 19.03 6.23
C GLU A 165 35.00 19.49 5.08
N PRO A 166 33.87 20.16 5.37
CA PRO A 166 32.92 20.54 4.35
C PRO A 166 33.47 21.72 3.55
N ASP A 167 34.16 21.44 2.45
CA ASP A 167 34.45 22.45 1.44
C ASP A 167 33.14 22.82 0.73
N ALA A 168 32.74 24.08 0.88
CA ALA A 168 31.46 24.64 0.44
C ALA A 168 31.35 24.85 -1.10
N ALA A 169 31.95 23.98 -1.91
CA ALA A 169 32.00 24.14 -3.37
C ALA A 169 32.01 22.83 -4.17
N ALA A 170 31.36 21.76 -3.69
CA ALA A 170 31.14 20.57 -4.49
C ALA A 170 29.78 20.65 -5.20
N GLU A 171 29.79 20.61 -6.55
CA GLU A 171 28.59 20.47 -7.38
C GLU A 171 27.80 19.22 -6.96
N PRO A 172 26.45 19.24 -7.05
CA PRO A 172 25.65 18.08 -6.68
C PRO A 172 26.00 16.90 -7.61
N ALA A 173 26.40 15.78 -7.00
CA ALA A 173 26.75 14.55 -7.70
C ALA A 173 25.65 14.17 -8.72
N SER A 174 26.09 13.71 -9.89
CA SER A 174 25.21 13.30 -10.98
C SER A 174 24.20 12.25 -10.52
N ILE A 175 22.97 12.35 -11.01
CA ILE A 175 21.88 11.38 -10.75
C ILE A 175 22.35 9.95 -11.08
N SER A 176 23.25 9.77 -12.05
CA SER A 176 23.83 8.45 -12.38
C SER A 176 24.72 7.86 -11.28
N GLU A 177 25.44 8.68 -10.51
CA GLU A 177 26.22 8.20 -9.36
C GLU A 177 25.33 7.87 -8.16
N GLN A 178 24.22 8.59 -7.99
CA GLN A 178 23.20 8.28 -6.98
C GLN A 178 22.43 6.99 -7.30
N ILE A 179 22.18 6.70 -8.58
CA ILE A 179 21.55 5.46 -9.04
C ILE A 179 22.51 4.25 -8.94
N ALA A 180 23.82 4.45 -9.16
CA ALA A 180 24.81 3.39 -8.98
C ALA A 180 25.03 2.99 -7.51
N ALA A 181 24.72 3.89 -6.57
CA ALA A 181 24.76 3.64 -5.13
C ALA A 181 23.48 2.96 -4.58
N THR A 182 22.39 2.91 -5.36
CA THR A 182 21.18 2.16 -5.00
C THR A 182 21.35 0.68 -5.28
N ARG A 183 21.03 -0.14 -4.27
CA ARG A 183 21.08 -1.60 -4.32
C ARG A 183 20.28 -2.13 -5.53
N PRO A 184 20.75 -3.17 -6.24
CA PRO A 184 19.95 -3.83 -7.27
C PRO A 184 18.63 -4.33 -6.67
N PHE A 185 17.53 -4.04 -7.37
CA PHE A 185 16.17 -4.41 -7.00
C PHE A 185 16.06 -5.91 -6.73
N ASP A 186 15.66 -6.29 -5.52
CA ASP A 186 15.38 -7.68 -5.17
C ASP A 186 13.86 -7.91 -5.24
N PRO A 187 13.35 -8.58 -6.31
CA PRO A 187 11.92 -8.70 -6.57
C PRO A 187 11.15 -9.48 -5.49
N ALA A 188 11.83 -10.20 -4.58
CA ALA A 188 11.17 -10.94 -3.50
C ALA A 188 11.02 -10.13 -2.20
N VAL A 189 11.95 -9.21 -1.92
CA VAL A 189 12.07 -8.56 -0.60
C VAL A 189 11.55 -7.12 -0.62
N GLU A 190 11.78 -6.39 -1.72
CA GLU A 190 11.41 -4.97 -1.87
C GLU A 190 9.89 -4.71 -1.85
N PRO A 191 9.05 -5.52 -2.53
CA PRO A 191 7.60 -5.34 -2.48
C PRO A 191 7.05 -5.63 -1.08
N GLN A 192 7.63 -6.59 -0.38
CA GLN A 192 7.20 -6.99 0.95
C GLN A 192 7.54 -5.92 1.98
N ALA A 193 8.76 -5.36 1.97
CA ALA A 193 9.16 -4.27 2.86
C ALA A 193 8.30 -3.00 2.67
N LEU A 194 8.04 -2.63 1.40
CA LEU A 194 7.14 -1.51 1.06
C LEU A 194 5.70 -1.79 1.50
N LEU A 195 5.21 -3.02 1.32
CA LEU A 195 3.89 -3.43 1.79
C LEU A 195 3.76 -3.32 3.31
N THR A 196 4.79 -3.70 4.07
CA THR A 196 4.81 -3.57 5.54
C THR A 196 4.75 -2.10 5.97
N LEU A 197 5.51 -1.23 5.32
CA LEU A 197 5.49 0.22 5.58
C LEU A 197 4.11 0.84 5.28
N VAL A 198 3.53 0.51 4.11
CA VAL A 198 2.20 1.01 3.71
C VAL A 198 1.10 0.48 4.63
N LYS A 199 1.23 -0.75 5.14
CA LYS A 199 0.32 -1.31 6.15
C LYS A 199 0.43 -0.57 7.48
N ALA A 200 1.65 -0.24 7.93
CA ALA A 200 1.87 0.54 9.14
C ALA A 200 1.26 1.95 9.01
N GLU A 201 1.50 2.64 7.89
CA GLU A 201 0.94 3.97 7.63
C GLU A 201 -0.60 3.94 7.53
N ASN A 202 -1.18 2.89 6.93
CA ASN A 202 -2.64 2.71 6.93
C ASN A 202 -3.22 2.54 8.34
N ARG A 203 -2.53 1.82 9.23
CA ARG A 203 -2.95 1.67 10.64
C ARG A 203 -2.86 3.01 11.39
N ARG A 204 -1.81 3.80 11.13
CA ARG A 204 -1.63 5.16 11.65
C ARG A 204 -2.76 6.09 11.22
N LEU A 205 -3.09 6.12 9.93
CA LEU A 205 -4.18 6.97 9.41
C LEU A 205 -5.55 6.56 9.95
N ARG A 206 -5.83 5.25 10.05
CA ARG A 206 -7.09 4.75 10.65
C ARG A 206 -7.23 5.13 12.12
N SER A 207 -6.16 5.05 12.89
CA SER A 207 -6.19 5.42 14.32
C SER A 207 -6.34 6.93 14.52
N VAL A 208 -5.72 7.77 13.68
CA VAL A 208 -5.97 9.23 13.67
C VAL A 208 -7.45 9.54 13.36
N ALA A 209 -8.03 8.84 12.38
CA ALA A 209 -9.45 9.00 12.06
C ALA A 209 -10.35 8.61 13.24
N LEU A 210 -10.09 7.49 13.91
CA LEU A 210 -10.83 7.05 15.10
C LEU A 210 -10.69 8.05 16.26
N ALA A 211 -9.48 8.56 16.52
CA ALA A 211 -9.23 9.56 17.55
C ALA A 211 -9.96 10.88 17.26
N SER A 212 -10.02 11.30 16.00
CA SER A 212 -10.78 12.49 15.60
C SER A 212 -12.29 12.30 15.81
N ALA A 213 -12.83 11.11 15.52
CA ALA A 213 -14.22 10.77 15.74
C ALA A 213 -14.59 10.70 17.24
N ALA A 214 -13.72 10.11 18.05
CA ALA A 214 -13.87 10.08 19.51
C ALA A 214 -13.86 11.49 20.11
N ARG A 215 -12.95 12.36 19.64
CA ARG A 215 -12.89 13.77 20.05
C ARG A 215 -14.17 14.53 19.72
N VAL A 216 -14.71 14.35 18.52
CA VAL A 216 -16.01 14.93 18.12
C VAL A 216 -17.11 14.45 19.08
N LYS A 217 -17.15 13.16 19.40
CA LYS A 217 -18.15 12.60 20.33
C LYS A 217 -18.00 13.17 21.76
N LYS A 218 -16.78 13.29 22.28
CA LYS A 218 -16.50 13.86 23.61
C LYS A 218 -16.88 15.34 23.69
N LEU A 219 -16.61 16.11 22.64
CA LEU A 219 -17.06 17.51 22.54
C LEU A 219 -18.58 17.61 22.46
N GLN A 220 -19.26 16.70 21.76
CA GLN A 220 -20.72 16.65 21.70
C GLN A 220 -21.36 16.37 23.06
N THR A 221 -20.84 15.40 23.82
CA THR A 221 -21.37 15.10 25.16
C THR A 221 -21.09 16.24 26.13
N SER A 222 -19.86 16.77 26.15
CA SER A 222 -19.51 17.90 27.01
C SER A 222 -20.33 19.16 26.69
N LEU A 223 -20.61 19.42 25.42
CA LEU A 223 -21.47 20.53 25.02
C LEU A 223 -22.92 20.32 25.49
N ALA A 224 -23.46 19.10 25.37
CA ALA A 224 -24.81 18.79 25.84
C ALA A 224 -24.95 18.98 27.36
N ASP A 225 -23.93 18.59 28.13
CA ASP A 225 -23.90 18.79 29.59
C ASP A 225 -23.86 20.28 29.95
N ARG A 226 -23.01 21.07 29.29
CA ARG A 226 -22.93 22.53 29.47
C ARG A 226 -24.21 23.24 29.06
N GLU A 227 -24.85 22.83 27.96
CA GLU A 227 -26.15 23.35 27.53
C GLU A 227 -27.26 23.03 28.55
N ALA A 228 -27.24 21.83 29.14
CA ALA A 228 -28.17 21.45 30.20
C ALA A 228 -27.96 22.29 31.48
N GLU A 229 -26.72 22.46 31.92
CA GLU A 229 -26.35 23.33 33.06
C GLU A 229 -26.80 24.78 32.84
N PHE A 230 -26.55 25.31 31.63
CA PHE A 230 -27.00 26.63 31.21
C PHE A 230 -28.53 26.77 31.30
N HIS A 231 -29.28 25.82 30.76
CA HIS A 231 -30.75 25.82 30.85
C HIS A 231 -31.28 25.68 32.29
N VAL A 232 -30.58 24.96 33.17
CA VAL A 232 -30.92 24.91 34.60
C VAL A 232 -30.67 26.26 35.27
N ALA A 233 -29.54 26.90 35.01
CA ALA A 233 -29.20 28.21 35.55
C ALA A 233 -30.17 29.30 35.07
N GLN A 234 -30.53 29.30 33.78
CA GLN A 234 -31.55 30.20 33.23
C GLN A 234 -32.92 30.04 33.89
N ARG A 235 -33.38 28.80 34.08
CA ARG A 235 -34.65 28.51 34.78
C ARG A 235 -34.61 29.02 36.21
N ARG A 236 -33.48 28.88 36.90
CA ARG A 236 -33.29 29.36 38.29
C ARG A 236 -33.32 30.89 38.37
N ILE A 237 -32.70 31.59 37.42
CA ILE A 237 -32.81 33.05 37.30
C ILE A 237 -34.26 33.47 37.04
N ALA A 238 -34.99 32.78 36.15
CA ALA A 238 -36.39 33.09 35.88
C ALA A 238 -37.27 32.91 37.14
N GLN A 239 -37.03 31.87 37.94
CA GLN A 239 -37.72 31.65 39.21
C GLN A 239 -37.41 32.73 40.26
N LEU A 240 -36.14 33.15 40.38
CA LEU A 240 -35.75 34.23 41.29
C LEU A 240 -36.30 35.60 40.84
N LYS A 241 -36.32 35.87 39.53
CA LYS A 241 -36.94 37.07 38.95
C LYS A 241 -38.45 37.10 39.20
N ALA A 242 -39.15 35.98 39.01
CA ALA A 242 -40.57 35.87 39.32
C ALA A 242 -40.85 36.11 40.82
N ARG A 243 -40.04 35.54 41.72
CA ARG A 243 -40.10 35.82 43.17
C ARG A 243 -39.85 37.29 43.50
N SER A 244 -38.95 37.96 42.78
CA SER A 244 -38.68 39.39 42.96
C SER A 244 -39.74 40.32 42.34
N GLN A 245 -40.59 39.80 41.43
CA GLN A 245 -41.56 40.59 40.65
C GLN A 245 -43.03 40.40 41.08
N GLY A 246 -43.37 39.51 42.04
CA GLY A 246 -44.66 39.60 42.72
C GLY A 246 -45.16 38.37 43.50
N GLU A 247 -45.55 38.62 44.76
CA GLU A 247 -46.92 38.36 45.25
C GLU A 247 -47.43 39.63 45.99
N GLU A 248 -48.06 40.55 45.24
CA GLU A 248 -49.21 41.33 45.76
C GLU A 248 -50.47 40.71 45.11
N PRO A 249 -51.51 40.33 45.89
CA PRO A 249 -52.72 39.71 45.37
C PRO A 249 -53.62 40.75 44.66
N PRO A 250 -54.58 40.33 43.81
CA PRO A 250 -55.59 41.25 43.31
C PRO A 250 -56.42 41.78 44.49
N SER A 251 -56.26 43.08 44.72
CA SER A 251 -56.96 43.92 45.69
C SER A 251 -58.47 43.64 45.79
N ALA A 252 -58.90 43.22 46.98
CA ALA A 252 -60.17 43.61 47.58
C ALA A 252 -59.85 44.21 48.96
N GLY A 253 -60.19 45.49 49.14
CA GLY A 253 -59.55 46.37 50.11
C GLY A 253 -59.83 46.09 51.59
N SER A 254 -58.89 46.49 52.43
CA SER A 254 -59.13 47.44 53.52
C SER A 254 -57.81 47.87 54.13
N SER A 255 -57.76 49.13 54.59
CA SER A 255 -56.60 49.76 55.19
C SER A 255 -56.19 49.09 56.50
N SER A 256 -54.87 48.96 56.72
CA SER A 256 -54.22 49.32 57.99
C SER A 256 -52.71 49.40 57.77
N LYS A 257 -52.13 50.54 58.14
CA LYS A 257 -50.69 50.77 58.18
C LYS A 257 -50.09 49.98 59.34
N GLU A 258 -49.16 49.09 59.06
CA GLU A 258 -48.18 48.63 60.03
C GLU A 258 -46.86 48.40 59.31
N ALA A 259 -45.89 49.26 59.63
CA ALA A 259 -44.54 49.19 59.10
C ALA A 259 -43.78 48.13 59.89
N THR A 260 -43.58 46.97 59.28
CA THR A 260 -42.55 46.00 59.66
C THR A 260 -41.41 46.07 58.65
N PRO A 261 -40.14 45.91 59.08
CA PRO A 261 -39.02 45.92 58.16
C PRO A 261 -39.01 44.62 57.35
N GLU A 262 -39.10 44.74 56.02
CA GLU A 262 -38.85 43.63 55.09
C GLU A 262 -37.45 43.02 55.35
N PRO A 263 -37.31 41.70 55.21
CA PRO A 263 -36.18 40.96 55.77
C PRO A 263 -34.93 41.01 54.87
N PRO A 264 -33.77 40.55 55.37
CA PRO A 264 -32.52 40.36 54.60
C PRO A 264 -32.61 39.44 53.36
N VAL A 265 -33.79 38.85 53.10
CA VAL A 265 -34.04 37.86 52.04
C VAL A 265 -34.04 38.50 50.66
N ALA A 266 -34.59 39.71 50.48
CA ALA A 266 -34.59 40.39 49.17
C ALA A 266 -33.17 40.82 48.72
N ALA A 267 -32.31 41.22 49.67
CA ALA A 267 -30.93 41.55 49.40
C ALA A 267 -30.07 40.30 49.10
N ALA A 268 -30.30 39.20 49.82
CA ALA A 268 -29.67 37.92 49.55
C ALA A 268 -30.10 37.33 48.19
N ASP A 269 -31.39 37.42 47.85
CA ASP A 269 -31.91 36.99 46.55
C ASP A 269 -31.37 37.86 45.41
N SER A 270 -31.19 39.18 45.63
CA SER A 270 -30.57 40.07 44.65
C SER A 270 -29.08 39.77 44.41
N GLN A 271 -28.31 39.45 45.46
CA GLN A 271 -26.92 39.01 45.32
C GLN A 271 -26.82 37.66 44.60
N ALA A 272 -27.65 36.68 44.99
CA ALA A 272 -27.73 35.38 44.33
C ALA A 272 -28.12 35.51 42.84
N LEU A 273 -28.98 36.48 42.50
CA LEU A 273 -29.35 36.79 41.12
C LEU A 273 -28.15 37.32 40.31
N THR A 274 -27.37 38.25 40.88
CA THR A 274 -26.17 38.78 40.21
C THR A 274 -25.07 37.72 40.03
N GLU A 275 -24.86 36.85 41.02
CA GLU A 275 -23.92 35.73 40.92
C GLU A 275 -24.35 34.70 39.87
N LEU A 276 -25.64 34.35 39.83
CA LEU A 276 -26.18 33.45 38.80
C LEU A 276 -26.15 34.07 37.41
N GLN A 277 -26.37 35.38 37.28
CA GLN A 277 -26.22 36.11 36.02
C GLN A 277 -24.78 36.07 35.51
N GLY A 278 -23.79 36.22 36.41
CA GLY A 278 -22.37 36.04 36.06
C GLY A 278 -22.07 34.61 35.58
N LYS A 279 -22.54 33.59 36.31
CA LYS A 279 -22.38 32.18 35.92
C LYS A 279 -23.05 31.84 34.59
N VAL A 280 -24.21 32.43 34.30
CA VAL A 280 -24.89 32.26 33.02
C VAL A 280 -24.09 32.89 31.88
N ALA A 281 -23.52 34.09 32.06
CA ALA A 281 -22.65 34.70 31.06
C ALA A 281 -21.36 33.90 30.79
N GLU A 282 -20.78 33.31 31.84
CA GLU A 282 -19.63 32.39 31.72
C GLU A 282 -20.02 31.12 30.94
N LEU A 283 -21.14 30.47 31.32
CA LEU A 283 -21.66 29.29 30.63
C LEU A 283 -22.04 29.57 29.17
N GLU A 284 -22.59 30.75 28.85
CA GLU A 284 -22.85 31.18 27.47
C GLU A 284 -21.57 31.23 26.65
N ARG A 285 -20.49 31.79 27.24
CA ARG A 285 -19.18 31.87 26.58
C ARG A 285 -18.58 30.48 26.36
N GLU A 286 -18.69 29.59 27.35
CA GLU A 286 -18.22 28.21 27.27
C GLU A 286 -19.00 27.39 26.22
N VAL A 287 -20.33 27.53 26.16
CA VAL A 287 -21.18 26.87 25.17
C VAL A 287 -20.86 27.35 23.75
N GLU A 288 -20.68 28.66 23.56
CA GLU A 288 -20.34 29.20 22.23
C GLU A 288 -18.93 28.76 21.79
N GLN A 289 -17.97 28.75 22.72
CA GLN A 289 -16.63 28.25 22.46
C GLN A 289 -16.64 26.74 22.13
N GLY A 290 -17.36 25.93 22.91
CA GLY A 290 -17.52 24.50 22.63
C GLY A 290 -18.21 24.20 21.30
N ARG A 291 -19.19 25.03 20.88
CA ARG A 291 -19.80 24.96 19.55
C ARG A 291 -18.81 25.27 18.44
N ALA A 292 -17.95 26.27 18.62
CA ALA A 292 -16.90 26.62 17.67
C ALA A 292 -15.89 25.47 17.51
N ASP A 293 -15.42 24.91 18.63
CA ASP A 293 -14.46 23.80 18.66
C ASP A 293 -15.04 22.53 18.00
N LEU A 294 -16.32 22.23 18.27
CA LEU A 294 -17.02 21.11 17.64
C LEU A 294 -17.14 21.31 16.12
N ARG A 295 -17.49 22.51 15.66
CA ARG A 295 -17.56 22.83 14.22
C ARG A 295 -16.19 22.68 13.55
N GLN A 296 -15.13 23.12 14.22
CA GLN A 296 -13.76 22.99 13.69
C GLN A 296 -13.35 21.51 13.59
N ALA A 297 -13.51 20.73 14.66
CA ALA A 297 -13.21 19.31 14.66
C ALA A 297 -14.02 18.52 13.60
N GLN A 298 -15.28 18.91 13.37
CA GLN A 298 -16.10 18.32 12.31
C GLN A 298 -15.61 18.66 10.89
N ARG A 299 -15.05 19.86 10.66
CA ARG A 299 -14.43 20.24 9.38
C ARG A 299 -13.16 19.44 9.14
N ASP A 300 -12.29 19.37 10.13
CA ASP A 300 -11.02 18.64 10.05
C ASP A 300 -11.27 17.14 9.77
N ALA A 301 -12.26 16.55 10.46
CA ALA A 301 -12.66 15.15 10.23
C ALA A 301 -13.26 14.92 8.83
N ARG A 302 -13.96 15.91 8.24
CA ARG A 302 -14.45 15.83 6.85
C ARG A 302 -13.28 15.91 5.87
N ALA A 303 -12.38 16.89 6.02
CA ALA A 303 -11.22 17.05 5.16
C ALA A 303 -10.32 15.80 5.13
N LEU A 304 -10.09 15.17 6.30
CA LEU A 304 -9.35 13.91 6.39
C LEU A 304 -10.06 12.76 5.67
N ARG A 305 -11.38 12.65 5.77
CA ARG A 305 -12.14 11.62 5.03
C ARG A 305 -12.06 11.82 3.53
N ASP A 306 -12.23 13.06 3.06
CA ASP A 306 -12.20 13.37 1.63
C ASP A 306 -10.81 13.11 1.05
N SER A 307 -9.74 13.48 1.78
CA SER A 307 -8.35 13.16 1.42
C SER A 307 -8.10 11.64 1.33
N LEU A 308 -8.54 10.88 2.35
CA LEU A 308 -8.41 9.42 2.32
C LEU A 308 -9.18 8.77 1.17
N GLN A 309 -10.33 9.34 0.79
CA GLN A 309 -11.12 8.84 -0.33
C GLN A 309 -10.44 9.12 -1.66
N LEU A 310 -9.86 10.31 -1.84
CA LEU A 310 -9.10 10.65 -3.04
C LEU A 310 -7.89 9.73 -3.25
N GLU A 311 -7.17 9.41 -2.18
CA GLU A 311 -6.04 8.46 -2.19
C GLU A 311 -6.50 7.02 -2.48
N ARG A 312 -7.66 6.60 -1.96
CA ARG A 312 -8.24 5.29 -2.29
C ARG A 312 -8.60 5.20 -3.78
N ASP A 313 -9.28 6.21 -4.31
CA ASP A 313 -9.66 6.24 -5.72
C ASP A 313 -8.40 6.27 -6.62
N ALA A 314 -7.33 6.97 -6.20
CA ALA A 314 -6.05 6.96 -6.89
C ALA A 314 -5.38 5.58 -6.89
N ALA A 315 -5.39 4.89 -5.74
CA ALA A 315 -4.85 3.54 -5.61
C ALA A 315 -5.67 2.52 -6.42
N GLU A 316 -7.00 2.64 -6.47
CA GLU A 316 -7.86 1.79 -7.29
C GLU A 316 -7.59 1.97 -8.79
N ARG A 317 -7.43 3.22 -9.25
CA ARG A 317 -7.02 3.50 -10.63
C ARG A 317 -5.66 2.89 -10.94
N ALA A 318 -4.67 3.05 -10.06
CA ALA A 318 -3.34 2.45 -10.24
C ALA A 318 -3.43 0.92 -10.35
N ARG A 319 -4.15 0.25 -9.44
CA ARG A 319 -4.39 -1.20 -9.48
C ARG A 319 -5.06 -1.65 -10.78
N TYR A 320 -6.01 -0.87 -11.28
CA TYR A 320 -6.68 -1.18 -12.54
C TYR A 320 -5.70 -1.13 -13.72
N PHE A 321 -4.85 -0.10 -13.80
CA PHE A 321 -3.81 -0.02 -14.82
C PHE A 321 -2.78 -1.14 -14.70
N ASP A 322 -2.32 -1.46 -13.49
CA ASP A 322 -1.38 -2.55 -13.24
C ASP A 322 -1.99 -3.90 -13.62
N SER A 323 -3.26 -4.14 -13.27
CA SER A 323 -3.98 -5.36 -13.66
C SER A 323 -4.09 -5.51 -15.18
N GLN A 324 -4.40 -4.42 -15.91
CA GLN A 324 -4.39 -4.46 -17.37
C GLN A 324 -3.00 -4.74 -17.93
N ARG A 325 -1.95 -4.14 -17.34
CA ARG A 325 -0.57 -4.34 -17.77
C ARG A 325 -0.14 -5.79 -17.56
N LEU A 326 -0.42 -6.37 -16.40
CA LEU A 326 -0.14 -7.76 -16.10
C LEU A 326 -0.89 -8.69 -17.06
N ALA A 327 -2.17 -8.45 -17.32
CA ALA A 327 -2.95 -9.27 -18.26
C ALA A 327 -2.37 -9.25 -19.69
N ARG A 328 -1.79 -8.12 -20.13
CA ARG A 328 -1.09 -8.04 -21.42
C ARG A 328 0.21 -8.84 -21.41
N LEU A 329 1.02 -8.70 -20.36
CA LEU A 329 2.26 -9.46 -20.21
C LEU A 329 1.97 -10.96 -20.16
N ASP A 330 0.94 -11.39 -19.42
CA ASP A 330 0.52 -12.80 -19.36
C ASP A 330 0.13 -13.33 -20.74
N ALA A 331 -0.57 -12.54 -21.55
CA ALA A 331 -0.92 -12.91 -22.92
C ALA A 331 0.32 -13.01 -23.83
N GLU A 332 1.29 -12.10 -23.68
CA GLU A 332 2.57 -12.15 -24.40
C GLU A 332 3.40 -13.37 -24.00
N PHE A 333 3.52 -13.65 -22.70
CA PHE A 333 4.21 -14.85 -22.20
C PHE A 333 3.57 -16.12 -22.71
N LYS A 334 2.24 -16.21 -22.68
CA LYS A 334 1.51 -17.36 -23.24
C LYS A 334 1.76 -17.52 -24.74
N GLY A 335 1.80 -16.42 -25.49
CA GLY A 335 2.16 -16.45 -26.91
C GLY A 335 3.58 -16.95 -27.17
N LEU A 336 4.54 -16.56 -26.33
CA LEU A 336 5.92 -17.06 -26.39
C LEU A 336 6.01 -18.54 -26.02
N GLU A 337 5.27 -18.99 -25.01
CA GLU A 337 5.17 -20.39 -24.65
C GLU A 337 4.62 -21.22 -25.80
N ASP A 338 3.51 -20.81 -26.42
CA ASP A 338 2.92 -21.50 -27.55
C ASP A 338 3.89 -21.57 -28.75
N ALA A 339 4.60 -20.48 -29.04
CA ALA A 339 5.62 -20.46 -30.09
C ALA A 339 6.80 -21.40 -29.79
N MET A 340 7.25 -21.47 -28.53
CA MET A 340 8.29 -22.41 -28.10
C MET A 340 7.83 -23.87 -28.26
N HIS A 341 6.60 -24.19 -27.87
CA HIS A 341 6.03 -25.53 -28.06
C HIS A 341 5.95 -25.89 -29.56
N HIS A 342 5.58 -24.94 -30.41
CA HIS A 342 5.56 -25.15 -31.86
C HIS A 342 6.96 -25.44 -32.41
N ALA A 343 7.95 -24.62 -32.07
CA ALA A 343 9.34 -24.82 -32.49
C ALA A 343 9.92 -26.16 -32.00
N HIS A 344 9.59 -26.59 -30.77
CA HIS A 344 9.97 -27.92 -30.28
C HIS A 344 9.32 -29.05 -31.08
N ALA A 345 8.04 -28.91 -31.43
CA ALA A 345 7.34 -29.91 -32.25
C ALA A 345 7.93 -30.02 -33.66
N GLU A 346 8.28 -28.89 -34.28
CA GLU A 346 8.97 -28.83 -35.58
C GLU A 346 10.36 -29.47 -35.51
N ARG A 347 11.15 -29.12 -34.48
CA ARG A 347 12.47 -29.73 -34.24
C ARG A 347 12.35 -31.26 -34.14
N ASP A 348 11.40 -31.74 -33.35
CA ASP A 348 11.21 -33.18 -33.15
C ASP A 348 10.73 -33.88 -34.43
N HIS A 349 9.96 -33.18 -35.29
CA HIS A 349 9.61 -33.68 -36.62
C HIS A 349 10.85 -33.80 -37.52
N VAL A 350 11.69 -32.77 -37.60
CA VAL A 350 12.93 -32.79 -38.38
C VAL A 350 13.87 -33.90 -37.89
N LEU A 351 14.02 -34.07 -36.58
CA LEU A 351 14.83 -35.14 -35.99
C LEU A 351 14.33 -36.53 -36.42
N ARG A 352 13.01 -36.75 -36.46
CA ARG A 352 12.44 -38.00 -36.98
C ARG A 352 12.77 -38.21 -38.46
N CYS A 353 12.61 -37.18 -39.30
CA CYS A 353 12.94 -37.27 -40.72
C CYS A 353 14.43 -37.54 -40.96
N LEU A 354 15.32 -36.94 -40.18
CA LEU A 354 16.76 -37.20 -40.24
C LEU A 354 17.06 -38.66 -39.88
N HIS A 355 16.44 -39.18 -38.81
CA HIS A 355 16.62 -40.57 -38.42
C HIS A 355 16.14 -41.55 -39.51
N ASP A 356 14.99 -41.29 -40.13
CA ASP A 356 14.48 -42.10 -41.24
C ASP A 356 15.43 -42.06 -42.46
N ALA A 357 16.00 -40.89 -42.76
CA ALA A 357 16.97 -40.74 -43.85
C ALA A 357 18.28 -41.48 -43.57
N GLU A 358 18.81 -41.40 -42.34
CA GLU A 358 19.97 -42.17 -41.90
C GLU A 358 19.74 -43.68 -42.06
N PHE A 359 18.58 -44.18 -41.60
CA PHE A 359 18.19 -45.58 -41.76
C PHE A 359 18.15 -46.02 -43.23
N GLN A 360 17.61 -45.17 -44.12
CA GLN A 360 17.59 -45.44 -45.55
C GLN A 360 19.00 -45.48 -46.17
N LEU A 361 19.90 -44.56 -45.76
CA LEU A 361 21.29 -44.53 -46.22
C LEU A 361 22.06 -45.78 -45.77
N ASP A 362 21.87 -46.24 -44.54
CA ASP A 362 22.44 -47.50 -44.05
C ASP A 362 21.94 -48.70 -44.85
N GLY A 363 20.64 -48.72 -45.17
CA GLY A 363 20.03 -49.70 -46.06
C GLY A 363 20.67 -49.71 -47.45
N ALA A 364 20.83 -48.54 -48.07
CA ALA A 364 21.47 -48.39 -49.37
C ALA A 364 22.95 -48.82 -49.35
N ALA A 365 23.69 -48.46 -48.31
CA ALA A 365 25.07 -48.87 -48.12
C ALA A 365 25.20 -50.41 -48.00
N SER A 366 24.26 -51.06 -47.31
CA SER A 366 24.18 -52.53 -47.23
C SER A 366 23.96 -53.17 -48.60
N VAL A 367 23.03 -52.62 -49.41
CA VAL A 367 22.80 -53.09 -50.78
C VAL A 367 24.03 -52.89 -51.65
N HIS A 368 24.71 -51.74 -51.56
CA HIS A 368 25.95 -51.49 -52.29
C HIS A 368 27.05 -52.51 -51.95
N ARG A 369 27.23 -52.85 -50.66
CA ARG A 369 28.19 -53.90 -50.24
C ARG A 369 27.86 -55.26 -50.85
N ARG A 370 26.57 -55.63 -50.89
CA ARG A 370 26.11 -56.88 -51.52
C ARG A 370 26.33 -56.88 -53.02
N LEU A 371 26.10 -55.75 -53.70
CA LEU A 371 26.33 -55.60 -55.13
C LEU A 371 27.82 -55.73 -55.47
N ALA A 372 28.69 -55.03 -54.75
CA ALA A 372 30.14 -55.13 -54.95
C ALA A 372 30.66 -56.58 -54.74
N SER A 373 30.11 -57.29 -53.75
CA SER A 373 30.41 -58.71 -53.55
C SER A 373 29.94 -59.59 -54.72
N ALA A 374 28.73 -59.34 -55.24
CA ALA A 374 28.21 -60.05 -56.41
C ALA A 374 29.03 -59.76 -57.68
N GLU A 375 29.45 -58.52 -57.90
CA GLU A 375 30.33 -58.14 -59.02
C GLU A 375 31.69 -58.85 -58.95
N ALA A 376 32.29 -58.93 -57.75
CA ALA A 376 33.52 -59.68 -57.55
C ALA A 376 33.34 -61.19 -57.83
N GLN A 377 32.19 -61.77 -57.45
CA GLN A 377 31.86 -63.16 -57.77
C GLN A 377 31.68 -63.38 -59.28
N ILE A 378 31.00 -62.46 -59.98
CA ILE A 378 30.85 -62.52 -61.44
C ILE A 378 32.22 -62.46 -62.11
N ALA A 379 33.08 -61.50 -61.74
CA ALA A 379 34.43 -61.40 -62.28
C ALA A 379 35.26 -62.68 -62.05
N ALA A 380 35.13 -63.31 -60.89
CA ALA A 380 35.78 -64.59 -60.61
C ALA A 380 35.23 -65.73 -61.48
N LEU A 381 33.92 -65.77 -61.72
CA LEU A 381 33.30 -66.75 -62.62
C LEU A 381 33.70 -66.51 -64.09
N ASP A 382 33.79 -65.26 -64.54
CA ASP A 382 34.26 -64.90 -65.88
C ASP A 382 35.71 -65.29 -66.08
N ALA A 383 36.57 -65.07 -65.08
CA ALA A 383 37.96 -65.54 -65.11
C ALA A 383 38.03 -67.08 -65.20
N ARG A 384 37.19 -67.79 -64.46
CA ARG A 384 37.08 -69.27 -64.54
C ARG A 384 36.58 -69.70 -65.91
N LEU A 385 35.57 -69.03 -66.48
CA LEU A 385 35.06 -69.31 -67.82
C LEU A 385 36.13 -69.06 -68.88
N ALA A 386 36.86 -67.95 -68.79
CA ALA A 386 37.98 -67.63 -69.66
C ALA A 386 39.06 -68.70 -69.59
N SER A 387 39.47 -69.13 -68.39
CA SER A 387 40.43 -70.23 -68.21
C SER A 387 39.92 -71.55 -68.79
N ALA A 388 38.63 -71.87 -68.60
CA ALA A 388 38.02 -73.08 -69.16
C ALA A 388 37.92 -72.99 -70.69
N SER A 389 37.65 -71.81 -71.23
CA SER A 389 37.61 -71.57 -72.67
C SER A 389 38.99 -71.64 -73.31
N ALA A 390 40.03 -71.15 -72.63
CA ALA A 390 41.42 -71.27 -73.06
C ALA A 390 41.88 -72.73 -73.02
N ALA A 391 41.61 -73.44 -71.92
CA ALA A 391 41.86 -74.88 -71.82
C ALA A 391 41.08 -75.67 -72.88
N ARG A 392 39.84 -75.28 -73.17
CA ARG A 392 39.04 -75.85 -74.27
C ARG A 392 39.64 -75.52 -75.63
N ALA A 393 40.11 -74.30 -75.87
CA ALA A 393 40.75 -73.91 -77.14
C ALA A 393 42.09 -74.65 -77.33
N GLU A 394 42.87 -74.83 -76.28
CA GLU A 394 44.07 -75.68 -76.28
C GLU A 394 43.71 -77.14 -76.58
N ALA A 395 42.68 -77.68 -75.92
CA ALA A 395 42.16 -79.02 -76.20
C ALA A 395 41.57 -79.14 -77.62
N GLU A 396 40.93 -78.09 -78.14
CA GLU A 396 40.41 -78.02 -79.51
C GLU A 396 41.53 -77.88 -80.53
N LEU A 397 42.62 -77.16 -80.24
CA LEU A 397 43.84 -77.11 -81.06
C LEU A 397 44.55 -78.46 -81.07
N ALA A 398 44.63 -79.15 -79.93
CA ALA A 398 45.11 -80.52 -79.84
C ALA A 398 44.21 -81.48 -80.63
N LEU A 399 42.88 -81.37 -80.48
CA LEU A 399 41.90 -82.10 -81.26
C LEU A 399 41.90 -81.69 -82.73
N ALA A 400 42.26 -80.46 -83.11
CA ALA A 400 42.34 -79.96 -84.47
C ALA A 400 43.66 -80.37 -85.14
N ALA A 401 44.73 -80.54 -84.37
CA ALA A 401 45.93 -81.25 -84.82
C ALA A 401 45.59 -82.73 -85.11
N GLU A 402 44.75 -83.35 -84.27
CA GLU A 402 44.23 -84.72 -84.50
C GLU A 402 43.13 -84.80 -85.58
N ARG A 403 42.31 -83.77 -85.78
CA ARG A 403 41.32 -83.65 -86.87
C ARG A 403 41.94 -83.12 -88.17
N GLY A 404 43.10 -82.48 -88.12
CA GLY A 404 43.96 -82.27 -89.29
C GLY A 404 44.50 -83.60 -89.82
N ARG A 405 44.62 -84.59 -88.93
CA ARG A 405 44.75 -86.02 -89.26
C ARG A 405 43.44 -86.67 -89.71
N VAL A 406 42.27 -86.13 -89.34
CA VAL A 406 40.94 -86.72 -89.60
C VAL A 406 39.88 -85.63 -89.79
N ALA A 407 39.73 -85.11 -91.02
CA ALA A 407 38.77 -84.03 -91.32
C ALA A 407 37.32 -84.56 -91.39
N GLY A 408 36.39 -83.90 -90.67
CA GLY A 408 34.95 -83.98 -90.96
C GLY A 408 33.96 -83.70 -89.82
N GLN A 409 33.12 -82.66 -90.02
CA GLN A 409 31.73 -82.46 -89.50
C GLN A 409 31.55 -81.82 -88.08
N PRO A 410 30.33 -81.34 -87.68
CA PRO A 410 29.79 -79.98 -87.91
C PRO A 410 29.39 -79.24 -86.60
N THR A 411 29.73 -77.94 -86.45
CA THR A 411 29.56 -77.15 -85.20
C THR A 411 28.61 -75.94 -85.27
N VAL A 412 27.79 -75.82 -86.32
CA VAL A 412 27.06 -74.57 -86.62
C VAL A 412 25.80 -74.36 -85.77
N ALA A 413 25.08 -75.43 -85.39
CA ALA A 413 23.78 -75.31 -84.72
C ALA A 413 23.86 -74.76 -83.27
N HIS A 414 24.87 -75.19 -82.50
CA HIS A 414 25.05 -74.75 -81.11
C HIS A 414 25.46 -73.27 -81.01
N LEU A 415 26.26 -72.78 -81.96
CA LEU A 415 26.65 -71.37 -82.02
C LEU A 415 25.45 -70.46 -82.34
N GLN A 416 24.48 -70.94 -83.13
CA GLN A 416 23.26 -70.20 -83.43
C GLN A 416 22.35 -70.05 -82.20
N GLU A 417 22.28 -71.06 -81.33
CA GLU A 417 21.50 -71.00 -80.09
C GLU A 417 22.10 -70.02 -79.05
N LEU A 418 23.42 -70.07 -78.86
CA LEU A 418 24.16 -69.12 -78.00
C LEU A 418 24.02 -67.67 -78.49
N LEU A 419 24.05 -67.44 -79.80
CA LEU A 419 23.81 -66.11 -80.35
C LEU A 419 22.38 -65.60 -80.06
N GLY A 420 21.41 -66.52 -79.96
CA GLY A 420 20.04 -66.21 -79.59
C GLY A 420 19.83 -65.86 -78.11
N THR A 421 20.58 -66.48 -77.19
CA THR A 421 20.55 -66.12 -75.76
C THR A 421 21.20 -64.76 -75.52
N TYR A 422 22.40 -64.53 -76.05
CA TYR A 422 23.09 -63.23 -75.90
C TYR A 422 22.31 -62.06 -76.48
N LYS A 423 21.60 -62.25 -77.59
CA LYS A 423 20.71 -61.20 -78.15
C LYS A 423 19.57 -60.84 -77.20
N ARG A 424 18.98 -61.82 -76.51
CA ARG A 424 17.91 -61.57 -75.52
C ARG A 424 18.45 -60.87 -74.28
N ASP A 425 19.62 -61.27 -73.81
CA ASP A 425 20.25 -60.65 -72.64
C ASP A 425 20.64 -59.19 -72.91
N VAL A 426 21.21 -58.90 -74.08
CA VAL A 426 21.50 -57.53 -74.51
C VAL A 426 20.22 -56.68 -74.61
N ALA A 427 19.12 -57.24 -75.12
CA ALA A 427 17.83 -56.54 -75.16
C ALA A 427 17.29 -56.25 -73.75
N SER A 428 17.39 -57.22 -72.82
CA SER A 428 17.00 -57.08 -71.42
C SER A 428 17.82 -56.02 -70.68
N HIS A 429 19.15 -56.04 -70.85
CA HIS A 429 20.03 -55.05 -70.25
C HIS A 429 19.79 -53.64 -70.81
N ARG A 430 19.52 -53.50 -72.12
CA ARG A 430 19.14 -52.21 -72.71
C ARG A 430 17.83 -51.68 -72.12
N ALA A 431 16.82 -52.53 -71.95
CA ALA A 431 15.56 -52.13 -71.30
C ALA A 431 15.78 -51.67 -69.85
N ARG A 432 16.61 -52.38 -69.08
CA ARG A 432 17.01 -52.00 -67.72
C ARG A 432 17.74 -50.66 -67.66
N ILE A 433 18.64 -50.38 -68.60
CA ILE A 433 19.35 -49.09 -68.67
C ILE A 433 18.37 -47.95 -68.94
N VAL A 434 17.40 -48.14 -69.83
CA VAL A 434 16.35 -47.14 -70.10
C VAL A 434 15.50 -46.90 -68.84
N GLN A 435 15.09 -47.95 -68.14
CA GLN A 435 14.33 -47.84 -66.89
C GLN A 435 15.12 -47.14 -65.78
N GLN A 436 16.42 -47.44 -65.65
CA GLN A 436 17.28 -46.78 -64.66
C GLN A 436 17.50 -45.30 -64.98
N LYS A 437 17.60 -44.93 -66.26
CA LYS A 437 17.68 -43.52 -66.69
C LYS A 437 16.40 -42.77 -66.36
N GLN A 438 15.24 -43.33 -66.68
CA GLN A 438 13.95 -42.73 -66.33
C GLN A 438 13.83 -42.48 -64.82
N ARG A 439 14.26 -43.46 -64.00
CA ARG A 439 14.25 -43.31 -62.54
C ARG A 439 15.22 -42.25 -62.03
N LEU A 440 16.36 -42.07 -62.69
CA LEU A 440 17.30 -40.98 -62.36
C LEU A 440 16.70 -39.62 -62.73
N ASP A 441 16.05 -39.51 -63.88
CA ASP A 441 15.39 -38.27 -64.31
C ASP A 441 14.24 -37.89 -63.34
N GLU A 442 13.45 -38.88 -62.89
CA GLU A 442 12.40 -38.69 -61.88
C GLU A 442 12.96 -38.23 -60.53
N LEU A 443 14.04 -38.86 -60.05
CA LEU A 443 14.70 -38.47 -58.81
C LEU A 443 15.35 -37.09 -58.90
N GLN A 444 15.92 -36.74 -60.05
CA GLN A 444 16.48 -35.41 -60.28
C GLN A 444 15.37 -34.34 -60.27
N ALA A 445 14.24 -34.60 -60.95
CA ALA A 445 13.10 -33.69 -60.90
C ALA A 445 12.52 -33.53 -59.49
N ALA A 446 12.46 -34.62 -58.71
CA ALA A 446 12.02 -34.57 -57.31
C ALA A 446 12.98 -33.76 -56.43
N LYS A 447 14.30 -33.90 -56.66
CA LYS A 447 15.32 -33.10 -55.97
C LYS A 447 15.17 -31.61 -56.31
N ASP A 448 15.07 -31.27 -57.59
CA ASP A 448 14.92 -29.89 -58.03
C ASP A 448 13.65 -29.25 -57.46
N ALA A 449 12.56 -30.02 -57.35
CA ALA A 449 11.32 -29.57 -56.71
C ALA A 449 11.46 -29.37 -55.19
N ALA A 450 12.23 -30.23 -54.51
CA ALA A 450 12.52 -30.10 -53.09
C ALA A 450 13.43 -28.90 -52.80
N ASP A 451 14.48 -28.69 -53.60
CA ASP A 451 15.38 -27.54 -53.52
C ASP A 451 14.60 -26.23 -53.74
N ALA A 452 13.68 -26.20 -54.72
CA ALA A 452 12.78 -25.07 -54.93
C ALA A 452 11.73 -24.89 -53.80
N GLY A 453 11.38 -25.97 -53.09
CA GLY A 453 10.54 -25.91 -51.88
C GLY A 453 11.29 -25.28 -50.71
N LEU A 454 12.52 -25.72 -50.46
CA LEU A 454 13.39 -25.20 -49.41
C LEU A 454 13.68 -23.71 -49.61
N ALA A 455 14.06 -23.30 -50.83
CA ALA A 455 14.30 -21.89 -51.14
C ALA A 455 13.07 -21.00 -50.89
N ARG A 456 11.84 -21.52 -51.14
CA ARG A 456 10.60 -20.79 -50.83
C ARG A 456 10.35 -20.66 -49.34
N LEU A 457 10.63 -21.70 -48.56
CA LEU A 457 10.50 -21.66 -47.10
C LEU A 457 11.55 -20.73 -46.47
N GLU A 458 12.79 -20.77 -46.93
CA GLU A 458 13.84 -19.85 -46.48
C GLU A 458 13.48 -18.39 -46.78
N ALA A 459 12.95 -18.11 -47.98
CA ALA A 459 12.47 -16.77 -48.34
C ALA A 459 11.27 -16.31 -47.48
N ALA A 460 10.32 -17.21 -47.20
CA ALA A 460 9.19 -16.93 -46.33
C ALA A 460 9.63 -16.64 -44.89
N HIS A 461 10.53 -17.46 -44.35
CA HIS A 461 11.08 -17.28 -43.00
C HIS A 461 11.89 -15.97 -42.89
N ALA A 462 12.68 -15.63 -43.92
CA ALA A 462 13.40 -14.36 -43.97
C ALA A 462 12.44 -13.15 -43.98
N ALA A 463 11.34 -13.23 -44.73
CA ALA A 463 10.31 -12.19 -44.76
C ALA A 463 9.58 -12.04 -43.41
N GLU A 464 9.30 -13.16 -42.74
CA GLU A 464 8.66 -13.19 -41.42
C GLU A 464 9.57 -12.60 -40.33
N MET A 465 10.85 -12.98 -40.32
CA MET A 465 11.84 -12.43 -39.39
C MET A 465 12.04 -10.92 -39.59
N GLU A 466 12.00 -10.44 -40.83
CA GLU A 466 12.06 -9.00 -41.12
C GLU A 466 10.78 -8.26 -40.67
N ALA A 467 9.61 -8.88 -40.82
CA ALA A 467 8.36 -8.32 -40.31
C ALA A 467 8.37 -8.22 -38.77
N VAL A 468 8.85 -9.26 -38.07
CA VAL A 468 9.01 -9.26 -36.61
C VAL A 468 9.99 -8.17 -36.16
N ARG A 469 11.13 -8.01 -36.84
CA ARG A 469 12.08 -6.92 -36.55
C ARG A 469 11.46 -5.54 -36.70
N LYS A 470 10.68 -5.31 -37.77
CA LYS A 470 9.98 -4.04 -37.97
C LYS A 470 8.95 -3.79 -36.87
N GLN A 471 8.15 -4.80 -36.53
CA GLN A 471 7.17 -4.71 -35.45
C GLN A 471 7.83 -4.39 -34.10
N HIS A 472 8.94 -5.04 -33.77
CA HIS A 472 9.70 -4.75 -32.56
C HIS A 472 10.27 -3.32 -32.58
N GLY A 473 10.79 -2.86 -33.72
CA GLY A 473 11.26 -1.48 -33.89
C GLY A 473 10.14 -0.44 -33.75
N ASP A 474 8.93 -0.73 -34.25
CA ASP A 474 7.75 0.12 -34.08
C ASP A 474 7.29 0.17 -32.63
N GLN A 475 7.29 -0.97 -31.93
CA GLN A 475 6.97 -1.06 -30.51
C GLN A 475 7.97 -0.29 -29.65
N GLU A 476 9.27 -0.41 -29.93
CA GLU A 476 10.31 0.32 -29.20
C GLU A 476 10.17 1.84 -29.38
N ARG A 477 9.84 2.31 -30.59
CA ARG A 477 9.57 3.73 -30.85
C ARG A 477 8.34 4.22 -30.10
N ALA A 478 7.23 3.48 -30.15
CA ALA A 478 6.01 3.81 -29.42
C ALA A 478 6.22 3.79 -27.89
N TRP A 479 7.10 2.92 -27.39
CA TRP A 479 7.48 2.88 -25.98
C TRP A 479 8.26 4.14 -25.57
N LYS A 480 9.28 4.53 -26.35
CA LYS A 480 10.07 5.76 -26.11
C LYS A 480 9.21 7.02 -26.14
N GLU A 481 8.25 7.11 -27.07
CA GLU A 481 7.33 8.24 -27.15
C GLU A 481 6.44 8.34 -25.89
N ARG A 482 5.90 7.21 -25.42
CA ARG A 482 5.10 7.17 -24.19
C ARG A 482 5.92 7.48 -22.93
N GLU A 483 7.18 7.05 -22.89
CA GLU A 483 8.10 7.36 -21.79
C GLU A 483 8.37 8.87 -21.72
N GLN A 484 8.56 9.51 -22.88
CA GLN A 484 8.69 10.96 -22.98
C GLN A 484 7.40 11.67 -22.55
N ASP A 485 6.24 11.21 -22.99
CA ASP A 485 4.94 11.75 -22.57
C ASP A 485 4.73 11.65 -21.05
N LEU A 486 5.09 10.51 -20.46
CA LEU A 486 4.99 10.31 -19.02
C LEU A 486 5.94 11.24 -18.26
N THR A 487 7.16 11.41 -18.77
CA THR A 487 8.15 12.33 -18.20
C THR A 487 7.62 13.77 -18.24
N LEU A 488 7.09 14.20 -19.39
CA LEU A 488 6.48 15.52 -19.55
C LEU A 488 5.27 15.70 -18.64
N PHE A 489 4.42 14.68 -18.51
CA PHE A 489 3.26 14.69 -17.60
C PHE A 489 3.67 14.88 -16.13
N MET A 490 4.73 14.18 -15.68
CA MET A 490 5.27 14.35 -14.33
C MET A 490 5.80 15.77 -14.11
N GLN A 491 6.51 16.34 -15.09
CA GLN A 491 7.01 17.72 -15.03
C GLN A 491 5.86 18.73 -14.97
N LEU A 492 4.82 18.57 -15.79
CA LEU A 492 3.63 19.43 -15.76
C LEU A 492 2.90 19.36 -14.42
N ARG A 493 2.80 18.16 -13.83
CA ARG A 493 2.19 17.98 -12.50
C ARG A 493 3.01 18.66 -11.40
N GLN A 494 4.34 18.60 -11.48
CA GLN A 494 5.23 19.30 -10.54
C GLN A 494 5.11 20.82 -10.68
N LEU A 495 5.11 21.34 -11.91
CA LEU A 495 4.90 22.77 -12.18
C LEU A 495 3.56 23.25 -11.61
N ALA A 496 2.46 22.52 -11.84
CA ALA A 496 1.16 22.85 -11.27
C ALA A 496 1.13 22.79 -9.73
N ALA A 497 1.94 21.93 -9.10
CA ALA A 497 2.09 21.91 -7.65
C ALA A 497 2.87 23.12 -7.13
N CYS A 498 3.96 23.50 -7.80
CA CYS A 498 4.71 24.72 -7.49
C CYS A 498 3.85 25.98 -7.67
N GLU A 499 3.04 26.07 -8.72
CA GLU A 499 2.11 27.18 -8.94
C GLU A 499 1.12 27.34 -7.78
N ARG A 500 0.56 26.23 -7.27
CA ARG A 500 -0.33 26.26 -6.09
C ARG A 500 0.41 26.74 -4.83
N GLN A 501 1.65 26.29 -4.61
CA GLN A 501 2.45 26.73 -3.47
C GLN A 501 2.78 28.22 -3.55
N VAL A 502 3.16 28.71 -4.74
CA VAL A 502 3.43 30.14 -4.98
C VAL A 502 2.16 30.98 -4.77
N ALA A 503 1.00 30.50 -5.22
CA ALA A 503 -0.27 31.18 -4.99
C ALA A 503 -0.63 31.27 -3.49
N ALA A 504 -0.46 30.17 -2.74
CA ALA A 504 -0.71 30.16 -1.30
C ALA A 504 0.24 31.10 -0.53
N LEU A 505 1.54 31.09 -0.88
CA LEU A 505 2.52 32.02 -0.32
C LEU A 505 2.16 33.48 -0.61
N ARG A 506 1.69 33.78 -1.83
CA ARG A 506 1.22 35.13 -2.17
C ARG A 506 0.05 35.57 -1.31
N GLU A 507 -0.97 34.73 -1.17
CA GLU A 507 -2.14 35.02 -0.34
C GLU A 507 -1.75 35.25 1.13
N GLU A 508 -0.84 34.44 1.68
CA GLU A 508 -0.30 34.61 3.03
C GLU A 508 0.47 35.94 3.18
N THR A 509 1.31 36.28 2.19
CA THR A 509 2.03 37.56 2.21
C THR A 509 1.11 38.77 2.08
N GLU A 510 0.06 38.68 1.26
CA GLU A 510 -0.93 39.75 1.11
C GLU A 510 -1.74 39.94 2.39
N ALA A 511 -2.12 38.85 3.06
CA ALA A 511 -2.79 38.90 4.36
C ALA A 511 -1.90 39.55 5.43
N TYR A 512 -0.62 39.17 5.48
CA TYR A 512 0.35 39.78 6.40
C TYR A 512 0.57 41.27 6.14
N LEU A 513 0.68 41.68 4.86
CA LEU A 513 0.77 43.09 4.48
C LEU A 513 -0.49 43.87 4.88
N ALA A 514 -1.67 43.30 4.66
CA ALA A 514 -2.94 43.93 5.06
C ALA A 514 -3.06 44.11 6.58
N GLU A 515 -2.56 43.15 7.37
CA GLU A 515 -2.50 43.26 8.83
C GLU A 515 -1.57 44.39 9.27
N LEU A 516 -0.35 44.46 8.72
CA LEU A 516 0.60 45.54 8.99
C LEU A 516 0.06 46.90 8.58
N GLU A 517 -0.59 47.00 7.42
CA GLU A 517 -1.25 48.22 6.96
C GLU A 517 -2.36 48.65 7.93
N SER A 518 -3.15 47.71 8.47
CA SER A 518 -4.21 48.01 9.45
C SER A 518 -3.67 48.63 10.75
N MET A 519 -2.45 48.25 11.15
CA MET A 519 -1.79 48.79 12.34
C MET A 519 -1.33 50.23 12.14
N VAL A 520 -0.88 50.58 10.94
CA VAL A 520 -0.34 51.91 10.62
C VAL A 520 -1.44 52.87 10.14
N ASN A 521 -2.49 52.36 9.49
CA ASN A 521 -3.58 53.16 8.93
C ASN A 521 -4.61 53.60 9.97
N CYS A 522 -5.13 54.81 9.79
CA CYS A 522 -6.12 55.43 10.64
C CYS A 522 -7.43 54.63 10.63
N SER A 523 -7.86 54.18 11.80
CA SER A 523 -9.08 53.37 12.00
C SER A 523 -10.40 54.07 11.68
N VAL A 524 -10.38 55.36 11.33
CA VAL A 524 -11.57 56.12 10.91
C VAL A 524 -11.76 56.11 9.41
N CYS A 525 -10.67 56.06 8.63
CA CYS A 525 -10.75 56.13 7.16
C CYS A 525 -10.09 54.96 6.43
N HIS A 526 -9.34 54.12 7.14
CA HIS A 526 -8.63 52.94 6.64
C HIS A 526 -7.73 53.16 5.41
N GLN A 527 -7.40 54.42 5.09
CA GLN A 527 -6.64 54.79 3.90
C GLN A 527 -5.38 55.61 4.19
N ARG A 528 -5.41 56.46 5.22
CA ARG A 528 -4.29 57.34 5.58
C ARG A 528 -3.59 56.81 6.80
N GLN A 529 -2.27 56.89 6.82
CA GLN A 529 -1.47 56.57 8.01
C GLN A 529 -1.82 57.46 9.20
N LYS A 530 -1.63 56.93 10.40
CA LYS A 530 -1.76 57.69 11.64
C LYS A 530 -0.59 58.69 11.74
N ASP A 531 -0.89 59.96 11.96
CA ASP A 531 0.10 61.05 12.04
C ASP A 531 -0.26 62.06 13.16
N VAL A 532 -1.28 61.75 13.96
CA VAL A 532 -1.79 62.56 15.05
C VAL A 532 -2.20 61.69 16.25
N ILE A 533 -1.85 62.14 17.45
CA ILE A 533 -2.23 61.54 18.73
C ILE A 533 -3.08 62.49 19.56
N ILE A 534 -4.13 61.97 20.19
CA ILE A 534 -4.93 62.73 21.17
C ILE A 534 -4.28 62.56 22.55
N THR A 535 -3.65 63.61 23.07
CA THR A 535 -2.80 63.53 24.28
C THR A 535 -3.55 63.15 25.56
N LYS A 536 -4.87 63.29 25.59
CA LYS A 536 -5.71 62.89 26.73
C LYS A 536 -6.00 61.40 26.84
N CYS A 537 -5.95 60.66 25.73
CA CYS A 537 -6.32 59.25 25.71
C CYS A 537 -5.39 58.39 24.83
N TYR A 538 -4.34 58.98 24.26
CA TYR A 538 -3.29 58.36 23.47
C TYR A 538 -3.73 57.58 22.22
N HIS A 539 -5.02 57.59 21.86
CA HIS A 539 -5.48 57.06 20.59
C HIS A 539 -4.93 57.88 19.41
N MET A 540 -4.50 57.17 18.37
CA MET A 540 -3.81 57.71 17.20
C MET A 540 -4.67 57.59 15.95
N PHE A 541 -4.68 58.64 15.12
CA PHE A 541 -5.48 58.75 13.90
C PHE A 541 -4.76 59.61 12.86
N CYS A 542 -5.36 59.76 11.67
CA CYS A 542 -4.87 60.75 10.70
C CYS A 542 -5.40 62.16 11.03
N ALA A 543 -4.59 63.17 10.74
CA ALA A 543 -4.86 64.58 10.98
C ALA A 543 -6.17 65.03 10.33
N GLN A 544 -6.43 64.54 9.11
CA GLN A 544 -7.63 64.89 8.36
C GLN A 544 -8.91 64.40 9.05
N CYS A 545 -8.90 63.21 9.64
CA CYS A 545 -10.07 62.68 10.34
C CYS A 545 -10.33 63.43 11.65
N ILE A 546 -9.28 63.73 12.43
CA ILE A 546 -9.42 64.47 13.68
C ILE A 546 -9.81 65.94 13.45
N LYS A 547 -9.24 66.57 12.42
CA LYS A 547 -9.61 67.93 12.00
C LYS A 547 -11.10 68.02 11.63
N ARG A 548 -11.60 67.09 10.81
CA ARG A 548 -13.02 67.01 10.43
C ARG A 548 -13.94 66.82 11.65
N ASN A 549 -13.50 66.02 12.62
CA ASN A 549 -14.24 65.75 13.84
C ASN A 549 -14.37 67.01 14.72
N LEU A 550 -13.28 67.78 14.84
CA LEU A 550 -13.24 69.05 15.56
C LEU A 550 -14.07 70.15 14.87
N GLU A 551 -13.98 70.27 13.54
CA GLU A 551 -14.77 71.20 12.73
C GLU A 551 -16.27 70.91 12.85
N SER A 552 -16.64 69.62 12.88
CA SER A 552 -18.02 69.16 13.07
C SER A 552 -18.51 69.27 14.52
N ARG A 553 -17.74 69.88 15.42
CA ARG A 553 -18.01 70.00 16.88
C ARG A 553 -18.20 68.66 17.61
N HIS A 554 -17.77 67.55 17.02
CA HIS A 554 -17.80 66.22 17.63
C HIS A 554 -16.52 66.00 18.45
N ARG A 555 -16.43 66.69 19.58
CA ARG A 555 -15.26 66.74 20.47
C ARG A 555 -15.08 65.50 21.35
N LYS A 556 -15.26 64.31 20.78
CA LYS A 556 -15.07 63.01 21.45
C LYS A 556 -14.16 62.12 20.62
N CYS A 557 -13.21 61.45 21.27
CA CYS A 557 -12.27 60.54 20.63
C CYS A 557 -13.02 59.42 19.87
N PRO A 558 -12.74 59.18 18.59
CA PRO A 558 -13.38 58.09 17.83
C PRO A 558 -13.12 56.69 18.40
N GLY A 559 -12.02 56.49 19.13
CA GLY A 559 -11.63 55.19 19.69
C GLY A 559 -12.27 54.87 21.04
N CYS A 560 -12.39 55.86 21.94
CA CYS A 560 -12.82 55.62 23.32
C CYS A 560 -13.85 56.62 23.86
N GLY A 561 -14.29 57.60 23.05
CA GLY A 561 -15.30 58.58 23.44
C GLY A 561 -14.85 59.68 24.39
N THR A 562 -13.59 59.66 24.87
CA THR A 562 -13.04 60.71 25.76
C THR A 562 -13.10 62.08 25.10
N ALA A 563 -13.53 63.09 25.86
CA ALA A 563 -13.64 64.46 25.36
C ALA A 563 -12.25 65.10 25.12
N PHE A 564 -12.07 65.79 23.98
CA PHE A 564 -10.81 66.45 23.63
C PHE A 564 -11.02 67.76 22.85
N GLY A 565 -10.07 68.68 22.96
CA GLY A 565 -10.06 69.97 22.25
C GLY A 565 -8.85 70.12 21.32
N GLN A 566 -8.75 71.26 20.63
CA GLN A 566 -7.70 71.48 19.62
C GLN A 566 -6.28 71.55 20.20
N GLY A 567 -6.13 71.96 21.47
CA GLY A 567 -4.86 71.90 22.19
C GLY A 567 -4.46 70.51 22.68
N ASP A 568 -5.35 69.52 22.59
CA ASP A 568 -5.12 68.13 23.03
C ASP A 568 -4.65 67.23 21.86
N VAL A 569 -4.24 67.83 20.74
CA VAL A 569 -3.90 67.13 19.49
C VAL A 569 -2.45 67.42 19.14
N ALA A 570 -1.63 66.38 19.03
CA ALA A 570 -0.21 66.48 18.69
C ALA A 570 0.12 65.64 17.45
N HIS A 571 1.03 66.13 16.61
CA HIS A 571 1.52 65.40 15.44
C HIS A 571 2.67 64.47 15.80
N PHE A 572 2.75 63.33 15.12
CA PHE A 572 3.88 62.41 15.20
C PHE A 572 4.18 61.82 13.81
N PHE A 573 5.37 61.25 13.64
CA PHE A 573 5.79 60.61 12.40
C PHE A 573 6.39 59.24 12.73
N PHE A 574 6.12 58.24 11.88
CA PHE A 574 6.84 56.97 11.92
C PHE A 574 8.24 57.20 11.33
N THR A 575 9.30 56.85 12.07
CA THR A 575 10.69 56.87 11.60
C THR A 575 11.12 55.53 11.07
#